data_AF-A0A7Y4QT31-F1
#
_entry.id   AF-A0A7Y4QT31-F1
#
_cell.length_a   1.000
_cell.length_b   1.000
_cell.length_c   1.000
_cell.angle_alpha   90.00
_cell.angle_beta   90.00
_cell.angle_gamma   90.00
#
_symmetry.space_group_name_H-M   'P 1'
#
loop_
_entity.id
_entity.type
_entity.pdbx_description
1 polymer ?
#
loop_
_entity_poly.entity_id
_entity_poly.type
_entity_poly.pdbx_seq_one_letter_code
_entity_poly.pdbx_strand_id
1 'polypeptide(L)'
;MITKLFFILISNLLLCNLQFSQNITNTLGINGTFTIKNGSTNYLNLSQSTGQVNILKTLRLENTINSTTGVIFKGVDKFIHNYYPGTSYNTFMGINTGNFTLSTANYNTGVGSNSLSNLISGSGNTALGYESLLNNTTGYENSAFGVGSLYSNIDGFHNSAFGNWSLYANTTGAYNSAFGFSSLYSNTDGWLNSAFGYSSLSSNTNGNENSAFGYFSLSSNTTGSYNSAFGYESLTRSTTGERNSAFGYQSLTNNTGERNSAFGYYSLGSNTTGVWNSAFGYQSLNLNTMGVVNSAFGYASLNSNTTGSNNSAFGYLSLSSNTTGTNNTGIGYNAQVPSGTANNQVRIGNTSVTYAGVQVAWTITSDRRWKSNISNSNLGLSFINKLRPVTYTRNNDESGKTEYGVIAQEVEEVLKSEGVENTGMLTVTDEGMYELRYNDLIAPMIKAIQELKAENDKLKNNNDRLSAEVESLRPISSKLAKLEQLVIELSVAKNVSLKEK
;
A
#
# COMPACT_ATOMS: atom_id res chain seq x y z
N MET A 1 25.95 89.50 -75.05
CA MET A 1 26.52 90.00 -73.79
C MET A 1 25.57 89.63 -72.69
N ILE A 2 25.89 88.94 -71.60
CA ILE A 2 27.13 88.50 -70.97
C ILE A 2 26.64 87.33 -70.10
N THR A 3 27.10 86.10 -70.37
CA THR A 3 28.10 85.42 -69.52
C THR A 3 27.41 84.78 -68.30
N LYS A 4 27.17 83.46 -68.33
CA LYS A 4 28.03 82.41 -67.75
C LYS A 4 28.22 82.53 -66.24
N LEU A 5 27.97 81.38 -65.59
CA LEU A 5 28.45 80.95 -64.27
C LEU A 5 27.83 81.65 -63.05
N PHE A 6 27.00 80.92 -62.30
CA PHE A 6 27.35 80.50 -60.95
C PHE A 6 26.41 79.35 -60.51
N PHE A 7 26.93 78.13 -60.53
CA PHE A 7 27.12 77.29 -59.34
C PHE A 7 25.91 76.44 -58.92
N ILE A 8 26.05 75.13 -59.14
CA ILE A 8 25.85 74.06 -58.16
C ILE A 8 25.45 74.61 -56.77
N LEU A 9 24.15 74.79 -56.49
CA LEU A 9 23.55 74.66 -55.16
C LEU A 9 22.02 74.89 -55.12
N ILE A 10 21.22 74.26 -55.98
CA ILE A 10 19.83 73.91 -55.58
C ILE A 10 19.61 72.43 -55.93
N SER A 11 20.49 71.62 -55.33
CA SER A 11 20.37 70.16 -55.18
C SER A 11 19.44 69.80 -54.02
N ASN A 12 18.54 70.70 -53.60
CA ASN A 12 17.56 70.52 -52.54
C ASN A 12 16.49 71.60 -52.72
N LEU A 13 15.22 71.25 -52.57
CA LEU A 13 14.01 72.07 -52.80
C LEU A 13 13.51 72.08 -54.25
N LEU A 14 12.84 70.99 -54.68
CA LEU A 14 11.40 71.05 -55.00
C LEU A 14 10.79 69.70 -55.49
N LEU A 15 11.48 68.57 -55.36
CA LEU A 15 10.80 67.27 -55.35
C LEU A 15 10.35 66.95 -53.92
N CYS A 16 9.46 67.81 -53.43
CA CYS A 16 8.72 67.58 -52.20
C CYS A 16 7.70 66.47 -52.48
N ASN A 17 7.88 65.32 -51.82
CA ASN A 17 6.80 64.46 -51.32
C ASN A 17 5.58 64.26 -52.23
N LEU A 18 5.77 63.73 -53.44
CA LEU A 18 4.69 62.96 -54.07
C LEU A 18 4.82 61.52 -53.59
N GLN A 19 4.28 61.26 -52.39
CA GLN A 19 3.79 59.92 -52.09
C GLN A 19 2.72 59.60 -53.14
N PHE A 20 3.13 58.89 -54.20
CA PHE A 20 2.19 58.21 -55.08
C PHE A 20 1.54 57.08 -54.26
N SER A 21 0.57 57.44 -53.41
CA SER A 21 -0.52 56.54 -53.10
C SER A 21 -1.38 56.46 -54.35
N GLN A 22 -0.94 55.66 -55.33
CA GLN A 22 -1.89 55.16 -56.31
C GLN A 22 -2.77 54.16 -55.55
N ASN A 23 -3.98 54.58 -55.22
CA ASN A 23 -5.07 53.64 -55.05
C ASN A 23 -5.22 52.94 -56.41
N ILE A 24 -4.58 51.78 -56.57
CA ILE A 24 -4.84 50.90 -57.70
C ILE A 24 -6.24 50.33 -57.47
N THR A 25 -7.27 51.08 -57.87
CA THR A 25 -8.65 50.58 -57.99
C THR A 25 -8.73 49.76 -59.27
N ASN A 26 -8.11 48.59 -59.27
CA ASN A 26 -8.27 47.63 -60.35
C ASN A 26 -9.38 46.67 -59.96
N THR A 27 -10.56 46.85 -60.56
CA THR A 27 -11.67 45.90 -60.40
C THR A 27 -11.37 44.72 -61.31
N LEU A 28 -10.67 43.73 -60.78
CA LEU A 28 -10.54 42.45 -61.48
C LEU A 28 -11.94 41.84 -61.60
N GLY A 29 -12.38 41.59 -62.83
CA GLY A 29 -13.64 40.89 -63.10
C GLY A 29 -13.63 39.45 -62.54
N ILE A 30 -14.73 38.72 -62.73
CA ILE A 30 -14.81 37.29 -62.36
C ILE A 30 -13.60 36.57 -62.98
N ASN A 31 -12.72 36.04 -62.12
CA ASN A 31 -11.46 35.34 -62.42
C ASN A 31 -10.20 36.19 -62.73
N GLY A 32 -10.21 37.51 -62.56
CA GLY A 32 -8.98 38.31 -62.70
C GLY A 32 -8.00 38.09 -61.54
N THR A 33 -6.71 37.92 -61.85
CA THR A 33 -5.62 37.82 -60.86
C THR A 33 -4.72 39.06 -60.93
N PHE A 34 -4.41 39.66 -59.78
CA PHE A 34 -3.55 40.85 -59.67
C PHE A 34 -2.28 40.43 -58.95
N THR A 35 -1.19 40.38 -59.72
CA THR A 35 0.11 39.92 -59.25
C THR A 35 1.09 41.07 -59.33
N ILE A 36 1.58 41.55 -58.18
CA ILE A 36 2.72 42.49 -58.15
C ILE A 36 4.00 41.64 -58.21
N LYS A 37 4.72 41.76 -59.33
CA LYS A 37 6.00 41.08 -59.58
C LYS A 37 7.13 42.07 -59.41
N ASN A 38 8.17 41.70 -58.66
CA ASN A 38 9.48 42.35 -58.79
C ASN A 38 10.49 41.25 -59.13
N GLY A 39 11.09 41.31 -60.32
CA GLY A 39 12.20 40.45 -60.74
C GLY A 39 12.12 39.00 -60.29
N SER A 40 11.46 38.15 -61.08
CA SER A 40 11.46 36.69 -60.93
C SER A 40 10.78 36.10 -59.68
N THR A 41 10.30 36.91 -58.73
CA THR A 41 9.59 36.40 -57.53
C THR A 41 8.33 37.23 -57.21
N ASN A 42 7.28 36.56 -56.74
CA ASN A 42 5.98 37.16 -56.42
C ASN A 42 6.02 37.72 -54.98
N TYR A 43 6.49 38.96 -54.80
CA TYR A 43 6.42 39.64 -53.50
C TYR A 43 5.61 40.94 -53.61
N LEU A 44 4.59 41.07 -52.77
CA LEU A 44 3.97 42.37 -52.43
C LEU A 44 4.88 43.06 -51.41
N ASN A 45 5.60 44.11 -51.83
CA ASN A 45 6.41 44.93 -50.92
C ASN A 45 5.60 46.15 -50.46
N LEU A 46 5.19 46.18 -49.18
CA LEU A 46 4.53 47.34 -48.58
C LEU A 46 5.54 48.15 -47.76
N SER A 47 5.95 49.31 -48.27
CA SER A 47 6.85 50.23 -47.57
C SER A 47 6.09 51.24 -46.71
N GLN A 48 6.32 51.14 -45.39
CA GLN A 48 6.23 52.14 -44.30
C GLN A 48 4.91 52.84 -43.88
N SER A 49 4.97 53.25 -42.61
CA SER A 49 4.05 53.95 -41.71
C SER A 49 2.98 53.13 -40.98
N THR A 50 2.33 52.15 -41.61
CA THR A 50 1.33 51.29 -40.92
C THR A 50 1.58 49.79 -41.06
N GLY A 51 2.31 49.32 -42.08
CA GLY A 51 2.74 47.92 -42.25
C GLY A 51 1.62 46.87 -42.39
N GLN A 52 0.36 47.29 -42.59
CA GLN A 52 -0.80 46.42 -42.58
C GLN A 52 -1.26 46.04 -44.00
N VAL A 53 -1.60 44.75 -44.20
CA VAL A 53 -2.31 44.25 -45.39
C VAL A 53 -3.77 44.00 -45.00
N ASN A 54 -4.70 44.80 -45.54
CA ASN A 54 -6.13 44.60 -45.30
C ASN A 54 -6.74 43.72 -46.40
N ILE A 55 -7.06 42.46 -46.07
CA ILE A 55 -7.72 41.53 -47.00
C ILE A 55 -9.22 41.54 -46.66
N LEU A 56 -10.02 42.22 -47.48
CA LEU A 56 -11.47 42.36 -47.29
C LEU A 56 -12.27 41.07 -47.63
N LYS A 57 -11.59 40.04 -48.12
CA LYS A 57 -12.12 38.74 -48.56
C LYS A 57 -11.21 37.62 -48.05
N THR A 58 -11.37 36.40 -48.56
CA THR A 58 -10.58 35.22 -48.15
C THR A 58 -9.12 35.32 -48.63
N LEU A 59 -8.17 35.03 -47.75
CA LEU A 59 -6.77 34.75 -48.11
C LEU A 59 -6.63 33.27 -48.49
N ARG A 60 -6.26 33.00 -49.74
CA ARG A 60 -5.97 31.64 -50.23
C ARG A 60 -4.45 31.46 -50.34
N LEU A 61 -3.92 30.45 -49.67
CA LEU A 61 -2.54 30.01 -49.81
C LEU A 61 -2.52 28.70 -50.59
N GLU A 62 -1.60 28.56 -51.52
CA GLU A 62 -1.36 27.27 -52.17
C GLU A 62 -0.71 26.28 -51.20
N ASN A 63 -0.89 24.99 -51.45
CA ASN A 63 -0.22 23.97 -50.65
C ASN A 63 1.30 24.10 -50.78
N THR A 64 1.99 23.90 -49.66
CA THR A 64 3.45 23.90 -49.63
C THR A 64 3.95 22.56 -50.15
N ILE A 65 4.61 22.58 -51.30
CA ILE A 65 5.23 21.39 -51.94
C ILE A 65 6.77 21.50 -51.98
N ASN A 66 7.30 22.66 -51.60
CA ASN A 66 8.72 22.98 -51.57
C ASN A 66 8.96 24.07 -50.51
N SER A 67 10.18 24.60 -50.42
CA SER A 67 10.55 25.57 -49.40
C SER A 67 10.03 27.00 -49.61
N THR A 68 9.37 27.31 -50.74
CA THR A 68 9.04 28.69 -51.15
C THR A 68 7.56 28.91 -51.46
N THR A 69 6.84 27.91 -51.97
CA THR A 69 5.43 28.04 -52.36
C THR A 69 4.49 27.90 -51.17
N GLY A 70 3.52 28.80 -51.03
CA GLY A 70 2.45 28.66 -50.02
C GLY A 70 2.88 28.94 -48.57
N VAL A 71 4.01 29.64 -48.37
CA VAL A 71 4.60 29.90 -47.06
C VAL A 71 4.45 31.38 -46.67
N ILE A 72 4.07 31.64 -45.42
CA ILE A 72 4.20 32.97 -44.80
C ILE A 72 5.53 33.01 -44.03
N PHE A 73 6.35 34.02 -44.32
CA PHE A 73 7.64 34.24 -43.66
C PHE A 73 7.55 35.30 -42.56
N LYS A 74 8.36 35.15 -41.51
CA LYS A 74 8.64 36.15 -40.47
C LYS A 74 10.15 36.45 -40.52
N GLY A 75 10.53 37.55 -41.16
CA GLY A 75 11.93 37.79 -41.51
C GLY A 75 12.40 36.79 -42.56
N VAL A 76 13.51 36.09 -42.28
CA VAL A 76 14.01 34.98 -43.13
C VAL A 76 13.39 33.64 -42.76
N ASP A 77 12.73 33.56 -41.60
CA ASP A 77 12.19 32.32 -41.07
C ASP A 77 10.81 32.03 -41.66
N LYS A 78 10.58 30.78 -42.03
CA LYS A 78 9.26 30.30 -42.41
C LYS A 78 8.41 30.23 -41.14
N PHE A 79 7.21 30.78 -41.21
CA PHE A 79 6.37 30.92 -40.03
C PHE A 79 5.05 30.16 -40.14
N ILE A 80 4.34 30.21 -41.27
CA ILE A 80 3.11 29.41 -41.46
C ILE A 80 3.20 28.70 -42.80
N HIS A 81 2.98 27.38 -42.79
CA HIS A 81 2.95 26.57 -44.02
C HIS A 81 2.07 25.33 -43.85
N ASN A 82 1.63 24.78 -44.99
CA ASN A 82 0.82 23.56 -45.04
C ASN A 82 1.45 22.58 -46.01
N TYR A 83 2.33 21.70 -45.52
CA TYR A 83 3.09 20.79 -46.39
C TYR A 83 2.24 19.61 -46.88
N TYR A 84 2.25 19.38 -48.19
CA TYR A 84 1.45 18.34 -48.87
C TYR A 84 2.35 17.37 -49.67
N PRO A 85 2.63 16.16 -49.13
CA PRO A 85 3.42 15.13 -49.84
C PRO A 85 2.66 14.35 -50.91
N GLY A 86 1.42 14.73 -51.24
CA GLY A 86 0.62 14.08 -52.29
C GLY A 86 -0.58 13.27 -51.81
N THR A 87 -0.73 13.03 -50.50
CA THR A 87 -1.83 12.24 -49.93
C THR A 87 -2.75 13.03 -49.00
N SER A 88 -2.20 13.87 -48.12
CA SER A 88 -2.94 14.59 -47.06
C SER A 88 -2.12 15.75 -46.47
N TYR A 89 -2.74 16.57 -45.62
CA TYR A 89 -2.18 17.86 -45.18
C TYR A 89 -1.45 17.77 -43.83
N ASN A 90 -0.40 18.57 -43.68
CA ASN A 90 0.26 18.85 -42.40
C ASN A 90 0.28 20.35 -42.16
N THR A 91 -0.15 20.82 -40.99
CA THR A 91 -0.23 22.25 -40.66
C THR A 91 0.88 22.65 -39.69
N PHE A 92 1.64 23.68 -40.03
CA PHE A 92 2.79 24.10 -39.26
C PHE A 92 2.78 25.62 -39.02
N MET A 93 2.96 26.05 -37.76
CA MET A 93 3.05 27.46 -37.34
C MET A 93 4.18 27.71 -36.31
N GLY A 94 5.19 28.51 -36.64
CA GLY A 94 6.38 28.73 -35.80
C GLY A 94 7.69 28.69 -36.59
N ILE A 95 8.76 29.22 -35.99
CA ILE A 95 10.09 29.19 -36.60
C ILE A 95 10.59 27.74 -36.64
N ASN A 96 11.07 27.27 -37.80
CA ASN A 96 11.58 25.90 -38.01
C ASN A 96 10.60 24.78 -37.62
N THR A 97 9.29 25.02 -37.63
CA THR A 97 8.32 23.94 -37.36
C THR A 97 8.03 23.12 -38.61
N GLY A 98 7.90 21.81 -38.42
CA GLY A 98 7.71 20.85 -39.49
C GLY A 98 8.96 20.66 -40.36
N ASN A 99 8.96 19.58 -41.12
CA ASN A 99 9.99 19.29 -42.12
C ASN A 99 9.43 19.53 -43.53
N PHE A 100 10.27 20.01 -44.44
CA PHE A 100 9.93 20.24 -45.86
C PHE A 100 10.43 19.14 -46.79
N THR A 101 11.03 18.08 -46.24
CA THR A 101 11.42 16.87 -46.96
C THR A 101 10.57 15.67 -46.55
N LEU A 102 9.35 15.91 -46.04
CA LEU A 102 8.43 14.84 -45.67
C LEU A 102 8.10 14.01 -46.91
N SER A 103 8.32 12.71 -46.83
CA SER A 103 8.06 11.78 -47.94
C SER A 103 6.63 11.22 -47.87
N THR A 104 6.22 10.79 -46.69
CA THR A 104 4.91 10.12 -46.47
C THR A 104 4.13 10.63 -45.27
N ALA A 105 4.72 11.50 -44.43
CA ALA A 105 4.08 12.00 -43.22
C ALA A 105 2.82 12.82 -43.52
N ASN A 106 1.71 12.51 -42.85
CA ASN A 106 0.44 13.22 -43.03
C ASN A 106 -0.32 13.45 -41.72
N TYR A 107 -1.27 14.39 -41.74
CA TYR A 107 -2.15 14.72 -40.60
C TYR A 107 -1.40 15.24 -39.37
N ASN A 108 -0.22 15.83 -39.55
CA ASN A 108 0.54 16.40 -38.44
C ASN A 108 0.21 17.88 -38.22
N THR A 109 0.18 18.30 -36.97
CA THR A 109 0.03 19.70 -36.56
C THR A 109 1.21 20.09 -35.67
N GLY A 110 2.02 21.04 -36.10
CA GLY A 110 3.13 21.59 -35.31
C GLY A 110 2.95 23.08 -35.05
N VAL A 111 3.00 23.50 -33.80
CA VAL A 111 2.87 24.90 -33.40
C VAL A 111 3.90 25.23 -32.32
N GLY A 112 4.81 26.15 -32.62
CA GLY A 112 5.93 26.50 -31.74
C GLY A 112 7.28 26.33 -32.44
N SER A 113 8.31 26.99 -31.90
CA SER A 113 9.64 26.93 -32.53
C SER A 113 10.21 25.51 -32.48
N ASN A 114 10.75 25.03 -33.60
CA ASN A 114 11.35 23.69 -33.76
C ASN A 114 10.39 22.51 -33.52
N SER A 115 9.08 22.76 -33.40
CA SER A 115 8.09 21.68 -33.21
C SER A 115 8.05 20.78 -34.45
N LEU A 116 8.20 19.46 -34.29
CA LEU A 116 8.21 18.47 -35.39
C LEU A 116 9.28 18.73 -36.50
N SER A 117 10.41 19.37 -36.18
CA SER A 117 11.40 19.76 -37.20
C SER A 117 12.08 18.57 -37.87
N ASN A 118 12.23 17.43 -37.17
CA ASN A 118 12.95 16.26 -37.67
C ASN A 118 12.03 15.14 -38.20
N LEU A 119 10.73 15.41 -38.37
CA LEU A 119 9.76 14.45 -38.89
C LEU A 119 10.13 13.97 -40.30
N ILE A 120 10.03 12.66 -40.56
CA ILE A 120 10.32 12.05 -41.87
C ILE A 120 9.05 11.42 -42.47
N SER A 121 8.42 10.50 -41.74
CA SER A 121 7.33 9.64 -42.29
C SER A 121 6.15 9.38 -41.35
N GLY A 122 6.20 9.83 -40.10
CA GLY A 122 5.14 9.62 -39.10
C GLY A 122 3.90 10.49 -39.29
N SER A 123 2.75 9.97 -38.86
CA SER A 123 1.43 10.57 -39.16
C SER A 123 0.61 10.87 -37.91
N GLY A 124 -0.30 11.84 -38.00
CA GLY A 124 -1.26 12.11 -36.92
C GLY A 124 -0.65 12.71 -35.65
N ASN A 125 0.54 13.31 -35.71
CA ASN A 125 1.17 13.92 -34.54
C ASN A 125 0.68 15.35 -34.31
N THR A 126 0.35 15.71 -33.08
CA THR A 126 0.08 17.09 -32.65
C THR A 126 1.16 17.54 -31.68
N ALA A 127 1.83 18.65 -31.98
CA ALA A 127 2.91 19.21 -31.19
C ALA A 127 2.67 20.71 -30.98
N LEU A 128 2.48 21.13 -29.73
CA LEU A 128 2.25 22.51 -29.33
C LEU A 128 3.24 22.93 -28.24
N GLY A 129 4.26 23.68 -28.62
CA GLY A 129 5.28 24.20 -27.70
C GLY A 129 6.65 24.35 -28.34
N TYR A 130 7.56 25.03 -27.63
CA TYR A 130 8.96 25.09 -28.00
C TYR A 130 9.56 23.69 -27.93
N GLU A 131 10.11 23.20 -29.06
CA GLU A 131 10.77 21.89 -29.19
C GLU A 131 9.88 20.68 -28.84
N SER A 132 8.56 20.83 -28.94
CA SER A 132 7.64 19.70 -28.78
C SER A 132 7.80 18.71 -29.93
N LEU A 133 7.99 17.42 -29.63
CA LEU A 133 8.24 16.35 -30.63
C LEU A 133 9.40 16.68 -31.60
N LEU A 134 10.44 17.38 -31.14
CA LEU A 134 11.54 17.85 -32.00
C LEU A 134 12.24 16.71 -32.74
N ASN A 135 12.60 15.64 -32.05
CA ASN A 135 13.34 14.51 -32.62
C ASN A 135 12.46 13.42 -33.26
N ASN A 136 11.14 13.60 -33.32
CA ASN A 136 10.24 12.57 -33.85
C ASN A 136 10.52 12.33 -35.33
N THR A 137 11.03 11.15 -35.69
CA THR A 137 11.37 10.78 -37.07
C THR A 137 10.25 10.01 -37.74
N THR A 138 9.81 8.90 -37.13
CA THR A 138 8.79 8.02 -37.72
C THR A 138 7.60 7.75 -36.80
N GLY A 139 7.66 8.17 -35.54
CA GLY A 139 6.58 8.03 -34.57
C GLY A 139 5.28 8.69 -35.03
N TYR A 140 4.15 8.08 -34.68
CA TYR A 140 2.83 8.46 -35.14
C TYR A 140 1.80 8.55 -34.00
N GLU A 141 0.74 9.31 -34.23
CA GLU A 141 -0.38 9.49 -33.31
C GLU A 141 0.04 9.97 -31.91
N ASN A 142 1.08 10.79 -31.82
CA ASN A 142 1.51 11.41 -30.57
C ASN A 142 0.86 12.79 -30.38
N SER A 143 0.48 13.10 -29.14
CA SER A 143 -0.05 14.39 -28.71
C SER A 143 0.90 14.99 -27.69
N ALA A 144 1.52 16.12 -28.01
CA ALA A 144 2.54 16.77 -27.20
C ALA A 144 2.22 18.25 -27.00
N PHE A 145 2.03 18.67 -25.76
CA PHE A 145 1.60 20.00 -25.36
C PHE A 145 2.47 20.49 -24.20
N GLY A 146 3.40 21.39 -24.50
CA GLY A 146 4.35 21.91 -23.52
C GLY A 146 5.73 22.16 -24.12
N VAL A 147 6.57 22.85 -23.36
CA VAL A 147 7.98 23.03 -23.73
C VAL A 147 8.70 21.69 -23.58
N GLY A 148 9.34 21.22 -24.65
CA GLY A 148 10.09 19.95 -24.67
C GLY A 148 9.24 18.71 -24.38
N SER A 149 7.90 18.76 -24.53
CA SER A 149 7.08 17.55 -24.41
C SER A 149 7.42 16.57 -25.53
N LEU A 150 7.71 15.30 -25.19
CA LEU A 150 8.16 14.27 -26.14
C LEU A 150 9.39 14.67 -26.98
N TYR A 151 10.28 15.49 -26.43
CA TYR A 151 11.44 16.05 -27.13
C TYR A 151 12.29 15.00 -27.87
N SER A 152 12.61 13.89 -27.21
CA SER A 152 13.50 12.84 -27.73
C SER A 152 12.79 11.71 -28.48
N ASN A 153 11.46 11.79 -28.69
CA ASN A 153 10.72 10.70 -29.36
C ASN A 153 11.33 10.43 -30.72
N ILE A 154 11.65 9.17 -31.06
CA ILE A 154 12.20 8.80 -32.37
C ILE A 154 11.09 8.10 -33.16
N ASP A 155 10.66 6.94 -32.65
CA ASP A 155 9.69 6.05 -33.31
C ASP A 155 8.51 5.68 -32.41
N GLY A 156 8.45 6.20 -31.18
CA GLY A 156 7.35 5.97 -30.24
C GLY A 156 6.01 6.50 -30.77
N PHE A 157 4.91 5.84 -30.39
CA PHE A 157 3.59 6.09 -30.96
C PHE A 157 2.45 6.00 -29.92
N HIS A 158 1.32 6.63 -30.22
CA HIS A 158 0.16 6.76 -29.31
C HIS A 158 0.51 7.33 -27.92
N ASN A 159 1.47 8.26 -27.83
CA ASN A 159 1.79 8.92 -26.57
C ASN A 159 1.03 10.24 -26.40
N SER A 160 0.60 10.53 -25.17
CA SER A 160 -0.06 11.77 -24.76
C SER A 160 0.79 12.46 -23.70
N ALA A 161 1.40 13.60 -24.02
CA ALA A 161 2.31 14.35 -23.18
C ALA A 161 1.83 15.79 -23.00
N PHE A 162 1.32 16.14 -21.83
CA PHE A 162 0.75 17.43 -21.49
C PHE A 162 1.47 18.03 -20.27
N GLY A 163 2.44 18.88 -20.52
CA GLY A 163 3.25 19.50 -19.47
C GLY A 163 4.64 19.88 -19.99
N ASN A 164 5.31 20.78 -19.27
CA ASN A 164 6.70 21.10 -19.56
C ASN A 164 7.56 19.87 -19.23
N TRP A 165 8.35 19.42 -20.20
CA TRP A 165 9.21 18.22 -20.14
C TRP A 165 8.47 16.91 -19.81
N SER A 166 7.16 16.83 -20.03
CA SER A 166 6.43 15.56 -19.94
C SER A 166 6.94 14.60 -21.02
N LEU A 167 7.27 13.35 -20.67
CA LEU A 167 7.79 12.35 -21.60
C LEU A 167 9.06 12.80 -22.37
N TYR A 168 9.88 13.69 -21.79
CA TYR A 168 11.00 14.33 -22.47
C TYR A 168 11.98 13.35 -23.15
N ALA A 169 12.37 12.28 -22.46
CA ALA A 169 13.39 11.34 -22.92
C ALA A 169 12.83 10.11 -23.66
N ASN A 170 11.53 10.06 -23.97
CA ASN A 170 10.92 8.93 -24.69
C ASN A 170 11.65 8.70 -26.00
N THR A 171 12.16 7.51 -26.27
CA THR A 171 12.83 7.16 -27.53
C THR A 171 11.93 6.29 -28.39
N THR A 172 11.50 5.14 -27.85
CA THR A 172 10.66 4.16 -28.55
C THR A 172 9.39 3.79 -27.80
N GLY A 173 9.23 4.25 -26.55
CA GLY A 173 8.05 3.95 -25.73
C GLY A 173 6.73 4.35 -26.40
N ALA A 174 5.69 3.55 -26.16
CA ALA A 174 4.39 3.71 -26.78
C ALA A 174 3.23 3.61 -25.77
N TYR A 175 2.08 4.17 -26.13
CA TYR A 175 0.86 4.14 -25.31
C TYR A 175 1.02 4.78 -23.92
N ASN A 176 1.88 5.79 -23.77
CA ASN A 176 2.09 6.47 -22.50
C ASN A 176 1.21 7.72 -22.38
N SER A 177 0.70 7.98 -21.18
CA SER A 177 -0.04 9.19 -20.82
C SER A 177 0.71 9.93 -19.72
N ALA A 178 1.17 11.14 -19.97
CA ALA A 178 1.98 11.94 -19.06
C ALA A 178 1.39 13.36 -18.97
N PHE A 179 0.82 13.71 -17.81
CA PHE A 179 0.15 14.97 -17.55
C PHE A 179 0.76 15.64 -16.31
N GLY A 180 1.52 16.71 -16.52
CA GLY A 180 2.19 17.44 -15.45
C GLY A 180 3.63 17.82 -15.80
N PHE A 181 4.22 18.70 -14.99
CA PHE A 181 5.62 19.09 -15.14
C PHE A 181 6.53 17.87 -14.88
N SER A 182 7.38 17.54 -15.85
CA SER A 182 8.32 16.41 -15.79
C SER A 182 7.69 15.06 -15.44
N SER A 183 6.40 14.87 -15.73
CA SER A 183 5.76 13.55 -15.62
C SER A 183 6.36 12.60 -16.66
N LEU A 184 6.76 11.40 -16.24
CA LEU A 184 7.41 10.40 -17.13
C LEU A 184 8.71 10.88 -17.82
N TYR A 185 9.41 11.86 -17.23
CA TYR A 185 10.55 12.56 -17.85
C TYR A 185 11.61 11.64 -18.51
N SER A 186 12.03 10.57 -17.83
CA SER A 186 13.12 9.68 -18.25
C SER A 186 12.69 8.41 -18.99
N ASN A 187 11.41 8.25 -19.32
CA ASN A 187 10.93 7.04 -20.03
C ASN A 187 11.70 6.90 -21.32
N THR A 188 12.37 5.76 -21.59
CA THR A 188 13.05 5.54 -22.88
C THR A 188 12.19 4.62 -23.73
N ASP A 189 11.89 3.45 -23.19
CA ASP A 189 11.24 2.35 -23.91
C ASP A 189 10.07 1.74 -23.11
N GLY A 190 9.64 2.35 -22.00
CA GLY A 190 8.48 1.86 -21.23
C GLY A 190 7.16 2.08 -21.98
N TRP A 191 6.24 1.12 -21.86
CA TRP A 191 4.94 1.11 -22.54
C TRP A 191 3.78 1.14 -21.55
N LEU A 192 2.63 1.67 -21.99
CA LEU A 192 1.37 1.62 -21.22
C LEU A 192 1.46 2.28 -19.83
N ASN A 193 2.28 3.31 -19.66
CA ASN A 193 2.37 4.03 -18.39
C ASN A 193 1.44 5.24 -18.35
N SER A 194 0.80 5.47 -17.21
CA SER A 194 -0.05 6.62 -16.92
C SER A 194 0.55 7.41 -15.76
N ALA A 195 0.92 8.67 -15.98
CA ALA A 195 1.51 9.55 -14.98
C ALA A 195 0.82 10.90 -14.97
N PHE A 196 0.18 11.23 -13.86
CA PHE A 196 -0.61 12.45 -13.68
C PHE A 196 -0.15 13.15 -12.40
N GLY A 197 0.58 14.26 -12.53
CA GLY A 197 1.10 15.02 -11.42
C GLY A 197 2.48 15.60 -11.68
N TYR A 198 2.95 16.44 -10.75
CA TYR A 198 4.30 16.97 -10.79
C TYR A 198 5.31 15.84 -10.54
N SER A 199 6.19 15.61 -11.51
CA SER A 199 7.24 14.59 -11.46
C SER A 199 6.74 13.18 -11.07
N SER A 200 5.48 12.86 -11.38
CA SER A 200 4.96 11.51 -11.25
C SER A 200 5.70 10.59 -12.22
N LEU A 201 6.22 9.46 -11.71
CA LEU A 201 6.91 8.44 -12.50
C LEU A 201 8.11 8.97 -13.31
N SER A 202 8.78 10.01 -12.81
CA SER A 202 9.78 10.78 -13.56
C SER A 202 11.02 10.00 -13.99
N SER A 203 11.45 8.99 -13.22
CA SER A 203 12.68 8.24 -13.48
C SER A 203 12.48 6.90 -14.20
N ASN A 204 11.24 6.58 -14.62
CA ASN A 204 10.96 5.32 -15.32
C ASN A 204 11.83 5.24 -16.56
N THR A 205 12.54 4.13 -16.80
CA THR A 205 13.31 3.93 -18.04
C THR A 205 12.61 2.89 -18.91
N ASN A 206 12.34 1.71 -18.34
CA ASN A 206 11.82 0.53 -19.07
C ASN A 206 10.61 -0.13 -18.39
N GLY A 207 10.15 0.39 -17.24
CA GLY A 207 8.98 -0.15 -16.55
C GLY A 207 7.72 0.01 -17.38
N ASN A 208 6.84 -0.99 -17.33
CA ASN A 208 5.61 -1.05 -18.11
C ASN A 208 4.36 -1.09 -17.21
N GLU A 209 3.24 -0.64 -17.76
CA GLU A 209 1.92 -0.76 -17.11
C GLU A 209 1.86 -0.15 -15.71
N ASN A 210 2.56 0.97 -15.49
CA ASN A 210 2.51 1.69 -14.23
C ASN A 210 1.48 2.82 -14.27
N SER A 211 0.75 2.99 -13.17
CA SER A 211 -0.21 4.08 -12.96
C SER A 211 0.26 4.92 -11.77
N ALA A 212 0.57 6.20 -12.00
CA ALA A 212 1.13 7.12 -11.01
C ALA A 212 0.33 8.43 -11.01
N PHE A 213 -0.43 8.69 -9.96
CA PHE A 213 -1.30 9.85 -9.82
C PHE A 213 -0.97 10.60 -8.53
N GLY A 214 -0.33 11.75 -8.63
CA GLY A 214 0.04 12.58 -7.48
C GLY A 214 1.39 13.26 -7.63
N TYR A 215 1.73 14.09 -6.64
CA TYR A 215 3.04 14.74 -6.54
C TYR A 215 4.10 13.68 -6.18
N PHE A 216 5.12 13.52 -7.02
CA PHE A 216 6.18 12.51 -6.87
C PHE A 216 5.70 11.05 -6.63
N SER A 217 4.48 10.71 -7.07
CA SER A 217 4.01 9.32 -7.03
C SER A 217 4.91 8.47 -7.94
N LEU A 218 5.47 7.39 -7.39
CA LEU A 218 6.33 6.43 -8.10
C LEU A 218 7.56 7.08 -8.80
N SER A 219 8.04 8.23 -8.31
CA SER A 219 9.01 9.05 -9.05
C SER A 219 10.37 8.41 -9.31
N SER A 220 10.83 7.50 -8.45
CA SER A 220 12.15 6.84 -8.58
C SER A 220 12.10 5.45 -9.21
N ASN A 221 10.96 5.01 -9.75
CA ASN A 221 10.87 3.73 -10.46
C ASN A 221 11.76 3.78 -11.69
N THR A 222 12.59 2.75 -11.90
CA THR A 222 13.44 2.62 -13.09
C THR A 222 12.92 1.52 -14.01
N THR A 223 12.75 0.30 -13.48
CA THR A 223 12.35 -0.87 -14.27
C THR A 223 11.12 -1.60 -13.72
N GLY A 224 10.62 -1.23 -12.54
CA GLY A 224 9.44 -1.87 -11.95
C GLY A 224 8.20 -1.72 -12.83
N SER A 225 7.38 -2.77 -12.87
CA SER A 225 6.17 -2.84 -13.72
C SER A 225 4.93 -3.20 -12.90
N TYR A 226 3.76 -2.91 -13.47
CA TYR A 226 2.45 -3.21 -12.88
C TYR A 226 2.21 -2.54 -11.51
N ASN A 227 2.77 -1.35 -11.29
CA ASN A 227 2.56 -0.61 -10.04
C ASN A 227 1.42 0.41 -10.18
N SER A 228 0.61 0.54 -9.13
CA SER A 228 -0.43 1.56 -9.00
C SER A 228 -0.11 2.44 -7.79
N ALA A 229 0.16 3.72 -8.01
CA ALA A 229 0.56 4.70 -7.00
C ALA A 229 -0.34 5.93 -7.09
N PHE A 230 -1.23 6.13 -6.12
CA PHE A 230 -2.20 7.21 -6.08
C PHE A 230 -2.08 7.98 -4.76
N GLY A 231 -1.54 9.19 -4.81
CA GLY A 231 -1.33 10.05 -3.64
C GLY A 231 0.02 10.74 -3.64
N TYR A 232 0.15 11.74 -2.75
CA TYR A 232 1.40 12.47 -2.54
C TYR A 232 2.49 11.50 -2.06
N GLU A 233 3.59 11.43 -2.80
CA GLU A 233 4.75 10.58 -2.50
C GLU A 233 4.41 9.10 -2.22
N SER A 234 3.36 8.59 -2.87
CA SER A 234 3.05 7.16 -2.86
C SER A 234 4.08 6.40 -3.69
N LEU A 235 4.64 5.32 -3.13
CA LEU A 235 5.59 4.44 -3.83
C LEU A 235 6.89 5.13 -4.33
N THR A 236 7.21 6.32 -3.81
CA THR A 236 8.24 7.22 -4.35
C THR A 236 9.62 6.61 -4.52
N ARG A 237 10.09 5.77 -3.58
CA ARG A 237 11.46 5.24 -3.58
C ARG A 237 11.56 3.82 -4.13
N SER A 238 10.50 3.30 -4.74
CA SER A 238 10.58 1.99 -5.40
C SER A 238 11.30 2.10 -6.72
N THR A 239 12.40 1.37 -6.88
CA THR A 239 13.21 1.37 -8.11
C THR A 239 12.86 0.21 -9.03
N THR A 240 12.73 -1.00 -8.47
CA THR A 240 12.50 -2.24 -9.22
C THR A 240 11.31 -3.06 -8.74
N GLY A 241 10.56 -2.58 -7.74
CA GLY A 241 9.42 -3.32 -7.18
C GLY A 241 8.31 -3.50 -8.22
N GLU A 242 7.65 -4.65 -8.21
CA GLU A 242 6.56 -4.97 -9.15
C GLU A 242 5.25 -5.26 -8.43
N ARG A 243 4.14 -5.06 -9.15
CA ARG A 243 2.78 -5.45 -8.71
C ARG A 243 2.37 -4.83 -7.36
N ASN A 244 2.82 -3.62 -7.07
CA ASN A 244 2.45 -2.91 -5.84
C ASN A 244 1.26 -1.98 -6.05
N SER A 245 0.40 -1.86 -5.06
CA SER A 245 -0.75 -0.93 -5.03
C SER A 245 -0.63 -0.02 -3.82
N ALA A 246 -0.36 1.28 -4.03
CA ALA A 246 -0.24 2.30 -3.01
C ALA A 246 -1.28 3.40 -3.23
N PHE A 247 -2.20 3.58 -2.29
CA PHE A 247 -3.26 4.58 -2.35
C PHE A 247 -3.26 5.37 -1.04
N GLY A 248 -2.80 6.62 -1.07
CA GLY A 248 -2.73 7.48 0.11
C GLY A 248 -1.47 8.35 0.15
N TYR A 249 -1.41 9.24 1.13
CA TYR A 249 -0.23 10.05 1.39
C TYR A 249 0.89 9.17 1.96
N GLN A 250 2.04 9.19 1.29
CA GLN A 250 3.23 8.44 1.67
C GLN A 250 2.97 6.95 1.99
N SER A 251 2.07 6.32 1.23
CA SER A 251 1.86 4.88 1.26
C SER A 251 2.98 4.17 0.48
N LEU A 252 3.53 3.08 1.03
CA LEU A 252 4.64 2.33 0.43
C LEU A 252 5.88 3.18 0.06
N THR A 253 6.11 4.33 0.70
CA THR A 253 7.14 5.29 0.27
C THR A 253 8.54 4.71 0.15
N ASN A 254 8.95 3.81 1.05
CA ASN A 254 10.28 3.18 1.04
C ASN A 254 10.35 1.81 0.32
N ASN A 255 9.26 1.37 -0.31
CA ASN A 255 9.11 0.00 -0.80
C ASN A 255 10.12 -0.40 -1.89
N THR A 256 10.92 -1.43 -1.61
CA THR A 256 11.74 -2.13 -2.62
C THR A 256 11.23 -3.55 -2.93
N GLY A 257 10.19 -4.02 -2.23
CA GLY A 257 9.58 -5.33 -2.42
C GLY A 257 8.47 -5.37 -3.47
N GLU A 258 7.87 -6.55 -3.66
CA GLU A 258 6.82 -6.81 -4.64
C GLU A 258 5.50 -7.30 -4.01
N ARG A 259 4.41 -7.13 -4.77
CA ARG A 259 3.06 -7.63 -4.43
C ARG A 259 2.52 -7.12 -3.11
N ASN A 260 2.80 -5.86 -2.78
CA ASN A 260 2.26 -5.21 -1.59
C ASN A 260 1.04 -4.34 -1.92
N SER A 261 0.05 -4.33 -1.03
CA SER A 261 -1.15 -3.49 -1.11
C SER A 261 -1.21 -2.58 0.10
N ALA A 262 -1.21 -1.27 -0.10
CA ALA A 262 -1.22 -0.26 0.95
C ALA A 262 -2.24 0.84 0.65
N PHE A 263 -3.27 0.95 1.48
CA PHE A 263 -4.35 1.91 1.36
C PHE A 263 -4.46 2.72 2.65
N GLY A 264 -4.09 4.00 2.62
CA GLY A 264 -4.14 4.90 3.76
C GLY A 264 -2.88 5.76 3.93
N TYR A 265 -2.95 6.71 4.86
CA TYR A 265 -1.84 7.59 5.21
C TYR A 265 -0.74 6.80 5.93
N TYR A 266 0.50 6.82 5.41
CA TYR A 266 1.62 6.01 5.91
C TYR A 266 1.36 4.50 6.01
N SER A 267 0.41 3.96 5.22
CA SER A 267 0.25 2.51 5.15
C SER A 267 1.50 1.89 4.50
N LEU A 268 2.13 0.93 5.18
CA LEU A 268 3.39 0.30 4.74
C LEU A 268 4.57 1.26 4.48
N GLY A 269 4.60 2.44 5.14
CA GLY A 269 5.54 3.52 4.81
C GLY A 269 7.02 3.14 4.87
N SER A 270 7.42 2.23 5.75
CA SER A 270 8.82 1.80 5.93
C SER A 270 9.18 0.47 5.26
N ASN A 271 8.28 -0.13 4.46
CA ASN A 271 8.56 -1.43 3.83
C ASN A 271 9.82 -1.35 2.99
N THR A 272 10.78 -2.24 3.20
CA THR A 272 11.96 -2.34 2.35
C THR A 272 11.81 -3.56 1.46
N THR A 273 12.12 -4.76 1.94
CA THR A 273 12.11 -6.00 1.15
C THR A 273 10.90 -6.89 1.42
N GLY A 274 10.01 -6.52 2.35
CA GLY A 274 8.80 -7.27 2.63
C GLY A 274 7.91 -7.45 1.38
N VAL A 275 7.30 -8.62 1.25
CA VAL A 275 6.47 -9.00 0.10
C VAL A 275 5.12 -9.56 0.56
N TRP A 276 4.12 -9.45 -0.31
CA TRP A 276 2.78 -10.02 -0.10
C TRP A 276 2.06 -9.47 1.14
N ASN A 277 2.34 -8.22 1.50
CA ASN A 277 1.68 -7.57 2.61
C ASN A 277 0.44 -6.79 2.16
N SER A 278 -0.59 -6.80 2.99
CA SER A 278 -1.84 -6.07 2.81
C SER A 278 -2.07 -5.15 4.00
N ALA A 279 -2.13 -3.84 3.78
CA ALA A 279 -2.28 -2.84 4.83
C ALA A 279 -3.30 -1.77 4.46
N PHE A 280 -4.39 -1.71 5.22
CA PHE A 280 -5.55 -0.86 4.97
C PHE A 280 -5.87 -0.06 6.23
N GLY A 281 -5.55 1.22 6.23
CA GLY A 281 -5.75 2.12 7.36
C GLY A 281 -4.68 3.20 7.49
N TYR A 282 -4.94 4.17 8.36
CA TYR A 282 -3.92 5.14 8.78
C TYR A 282 -2.83 4.42 9.57
N GLN A 283 -1.57 4.52 9.14
CA GLN A 283 -0.40 3.87 9.75
C GLN A 283 -0.52 2.35 9.93
N SER A 284 -1.37 1.66 9.17
CA SER A 284 -1.40 0.20 9.18
C SER A 284 -0.07 -0.36 8.67
N LEU A 285 0.54 -1.25 9.45
CA LEU A 285 1.80 -1.93 9.13
C LEU A 285 2.96 -0.96 8.76
N ASN A 286 2.93 0.26 9.30
CA ASN A 286 3.82 1.35 8.90
C ASN A 286 5.32 1.03 9.05
N LEU A 287 5.73 0.45 10.19
CA LEU A 287 7.14 0.17 10.49
C LEU A 287 7.65 -1.17 9.94
N ASN A 288 6.86 -1.87 9.10
CA ASN A 288 7.33 -3.12 8.48
C ASN A 288 8.52 -2.83 7.60
N THR A 289 9.58 -3.62 7.72
CA THR A 289 10.76 -3.52 6.86
C THR A 289 10.88 -4.76 5.99
N MET A 290 10.93 -5.95 6.61
CA MET A 290 11.18 -7.23 5.93
C MET A 290 10.06 -8.25 6.12
N GLY A 291 9.08 -8.00 7.00
CA GLY A 291 7.99 -8.92 7.25
C GLY A 291 7.21 -9.25 5.98
N VAL A 292 6.78 -10.51 5.85
CA VAL A 292 6.06 -11.02 4.67
C VAL A 292 4.69 -11.58 5.05
N VAL A 293 3.76 -11.56 4.09
CA VAL A 293 2.44 -12.19 4.22
C VAL A 293 1.67 -11.67 5.45
N ASN A 294 1.78 -10.38 5.75
CA ASN A 294 1.01 -9.76 6.82
C ASN A 294 -0.28 -9.11 6.28
N SER A 295 -1.34 -9.20 7.05
CA SER A 295 -2.64 -8.57 6.78
C SER A 295 -3.00 -7.64 7.94
N ALA A 296 -3.07 -6.33 7.67
CA ALA A 296 -3.33 -5.29 8.66
C ALA A 296 -4.49 -4.40 8.19
N PHE A 297 -5.63 -4.49 8.87
CA PHE A 297 -6.84 -3.75 8.54
C PHE A 297 -7.30 -2.95 9.76
N GLY A 298 -7.19 -1.62 9.70
CA GLY A 298 -7.55 -0.70 10.77
C GLY A 298 -6.49 0.36 11.05
N TYR A 299 -6.86 1.37 11.83
CA TYR A 299 -5.93 2.41 12.29
C TYR A 299 -4.80 1.78 13.10
N ALA A 300 -3.56 2.00 12.68
CA ALA A 300 -2.33 1.57 13.34
C ALA A 300 -2.30 0.08 13.72
N SER A 301 -3.01 -0.77 12.96
CA SER A 301 -2.92 -2.23 13.09
C SER A 301 -1.52 -2.70 12.69
N LEU A 302 -0.90 -3.56 13.51
CA LEU A 302 0.50 -4.01 13.35
C LEU A 302 1.52 -2.86 13.12
N ASN A 303 1.26 -1.66 13.63
CA ASN A 303 2.08 -0.48 13.36
C ASN A 303 3.57 -0.67 13.70
N SER A 304 3.90 -1.42 14.75
CA SER A 304 5.28 -1.65 15.20
C SER A 304 5.96 -2.89 14.60
N ASN A 305 5.28 -3.63 13.71
CA ASN A 305 5.83 -4.85 13.12
C ASN A 305 7.03 -4.47 12.26
N THR A 306 8.21 -5.05 12.49
CA THR A 306 9.41 -4.80 11.69
C THR A 306 9.72 -5.99 10.77
N THR A 307 9.87 -7.18 11.35
CA THR A 307 10.23 -8.41 10.63
C THR A 307 9.23 -9.55 10.82
N GLY A 308 8.23 -9.37 11.68
CA GLY A 308 7.18 -10.35 11.90
C GLY A 308 6.43 -10.67 10.60
N SER A 309 6.08 -11.95 10.42
CA SER A 309 5.50 -12.48 9.18
C SER A 309 4.29 -13.35 9.48
N ASN A 310 3.40 -13.50 8.49
CA ASN A 310 2.15 -14.28 8.61
C ASN A 310 1.20 -13.76 9.70
N ASN A 311 1.24 -12.47 10.04
CA ASN A 311 0.36 -11.90 11.04
C ASN A 311 -0.94 -11.39 10.41
N SER A 312 -2.05 -11.54 11.13
CA SER A 312 -3.38 -11.08 10.75
C SER A 312 -3.94 -10.17 11.83
N ALA A 313 -4.10 -8.89 11.55
CA ALA A 313 -4.61 -7.89 12.48
C ALA A 313 -5.82 -7.16 11.89
N PHE A 314 -6.96 -7.29 12.54
CA PHE A 314 -8.23 -6.70 12.11
C PHE A 314 -8.82 -5.87 13.26
N GLY A 315 -8.69 -4.54 13.18
CA GLY A 315 -9.23 -3.61 14.16
C GLY A 315 -8.31 -2.43 14.47
N TYR A 316 -8.85 -1.41 15.12
CA TYR A 316 -8.07 -0.27 15.62
C TYR A 316 -7.04 -0.75 16.64
N LEU A 317 -5.77 -0.44 16.39
CA LEU A 317 -4.60 -0.88 17.17
C LEU A 317 -4.47 -2.41 17.35
N SER A 318 -5.10 -3.23 16.51
CA SER A 318 -4.92 -4.68 16.61
C SER A 318 -3.46 -5.08 16.36
N LEU A 319 -2.87 -5.88 17.26
CA LEU A 319 -1.45 -6.27 17.25
C LEU A 319 -0.45 -5.10 17.10
N SER A 320 -0.82 -3.88 17.49
CA SER A 320 0.01 -2.69 17.27
C SER A 320 1.38 -2.73 17.97
N SER A 321 1.55 -3.53 19.02
CA SER A 321 2.82 -3.74 19.72
C SER A 321 3.64 -4.94 19.20
N ASN A 322 3.12 -5.73 18.26
CA ASN A 322 3.88 -6.83 17.65
C ASN A 322 5.06 -6.25 16.86
N THR A 323 6.28 -6.71 17.16
CA THR A 323 7.52 -6.24 16.52
C THR A 323 8.10 -7.32 15.60
N THR A 324 8.48 -8.46 16.15
CA THR A 324 9.08 -9.58 15.41
C THR A 324 8.25 -10.86 15.47
N GLY A 325 7.19 -10.88 16.28
CA GLY A 325 6.27 -12.01 16.40
C GLY A 325 5.66 -12.41 15.06
N THR A 326 5.45 -13.71 14.88
CA THR A 326 5.01 -14.33 13.62
C THR A 326 3.80 -15.23 13.84
N ASN A 327 2.99 -15.39 12.79
CA ASN A 327 1.81 -16.25 12.81
C ASN A 327 0.81 -15.89 13.94
N ASN A 328 0.66 -14.59 14.22
CA ASN A 328 -0.28 -14.09 15.22
C ASN A 328 -1.57 -13.58 14.55
N THR A 329 -2.72 -13.87 15.17
CA THR A 329 -4.02 -13.34 14.76
C THR A 329 -4.60 -12.47 15.87
N GLY A 330 -4.81 -11.19 15.59
CA GLY A 330 -5.52 -10.25 16.45
C GLY A 330 -6.79 -9.77 15.77
N ILE A 331 -7.93 -9.88 16.45
CA ILE A 331 -9.22 -9.41 15.95
C ILE A 331 -9.89 -8.56 17.03
N GLY A 332 -10.16 -7.29 16.73
CA GLY A 332 -10.85 -6.35 17.60
C GLY A 332 -10.03 -5.12 17.98
N TYR A 333 -10.66 -4.21 18.70
CA TYR A 333 -10.01 -3.02 19.26
C TYR A 333 -8.91 -3.41 20.25
N ASN A 334 -7.67 -2.98 19.98
CA ASN A 334 -6.50 -3.22 20.82
C ASN A 334 -6.29 -4.70 21.18
N ALA A 335 -6.55 -5.61 20.24
CA ALA A 335 -6.30 -7.03 20.44
C ALA A 335 -4.78 -7.30 20.38
N GLN A 336 -4.13 -7.39 21.54
CA GLN A 336 -2.69 -7.67 21.67
C GLN A 336 -2.43 -9.10 22.12
N VAL A 337 -1.36 -9.68 21.58
CA VAL A 337 -0.75 -10.89 22.12
C VAL A 337 0.13 -10.54 23.34
N PRO A 338 0.39 -11.50 24.26
CA PRO A 338 1.15 -11.25 25.48
C PRO A 338 2.51 -10.57 25.32
N SER A 339 3.20 -10.80 24.20
CA SER A 339 4.50 -10.20 23.90
C SER A 339 4.66 -9.86 22.43
N GLY A 340 5.36 -8.77 22.14
CA GLY A 340 5.60 -8.31 20.76
C GLY A 340 6.48 -9.24 19.91
N THR A 341 7.17 -10.20 20.54
CA THR A 341 8.02 -11.20 19.88
C THR A 341 7.42 -12.60 19.90
N ALA A 342 6.24 -12.78 20.48
CA ALA A 342 5.61 -14.09 20.59
C ALA A 342 5.12 -14.58 19.22
N ASN A 343 5.06 -15.91 19.06
CA ASN A 343 4.64 -16.53 17.81
C ASN A 343 3.43 -17.44 18.02
N ASN A 344 2.66 -17.66 16.95
CA ASN A 344 1.58 -18.66 16.89
C ASN A 344 0.44 -18.41 17.90
N GLN A 345 0.01 -17.16 18.06
CA GLN A 345 -1.00 -16.79 19.05
C GLN A 345 -2.25 -16.17 18.42
N VAL A 346 -3.40 -16.40 19.06
CA VAL A 346 -4.67 -15.82 18.64
C VAL A 346 -5.25 -15.00 19.80
N ARG A 347 -5.57 -13.74 19.53
CA ARG A 347 -6.29 -12.84 20.44
C ARG A 347 -7.57 -12.33 19.78
N ILE A 348 -8.70 -12.52 20.46
CA ILE A 348 -10.00 -11.96 20.05
C ILE A 348 -10.45 -10.98 21.13
N GLY A 349 -10.46 -9.69 20.79
CA GLY A 349 -10.76 -8.58 21.68
C GLY A 349 -9.63 -8.25 22.67
N ASN A 350 -9.92 -7.34 23.58
CA ASN A 350 -9.00 -6.86 24.61
C ASN A 350 -9.53 -7.21 26.02
N THR A 351 -8.94 -6.62 27.06
CA THR A 351 -9.35 -6.83 28.46
C THR A 351 -10.72 -6.25 28.80
N SER A 352 -11.33 -5.43 27.93
CA SER A 352 -12.67 -4.88 28.12
C SER A 352 -13.79 -5.84 27.68
N VAL A 353 -13.46 -7.01 27.12
CA VAL A 353 -14.48 -8.01 26.74
C VAL A 353 -15.14 -8.60 27.99
N THR A 354 -16.47 -8.52 28.06
CA THR A 354 -17.29 -9.04 29.18
C THR A 354 -18.14 -10.26 28.80
N TYR A 355 -18.31 -10.53 27.50
CA TYR A 355 -19.07 -11.69 27.01
C TYR A 355 -18.41 -12.28 25.76
N ALA A 356 -18.16 -13.58 25.78
CA ALA A 356 -17.69 -14.36 24.64
C ALA A 356 -18.58 -15.62 24.49
N GLY A 357 -19.48 -15.60 23.53
CA GLY A 357 -20.45 -16.68 23.31
C GLY A 357 -20.10 -17.56 22.11
N VAL A 358 -20.15 -18.88 22.31
CA VAL A 358 -20.10 -19.88 21.22
C VAL A 358 -21.20 -20.91 21.48
N GLN A 359 -22.00 -21.20 20.46
CA GLN A 359 -23.17 -22.09 20.59
C GLN A 359 -22.78 -23.56 20.85
N VAL A 360 -21.60 -23.97 20.38
CA VAL A 360 -21.06 -25.33 20.50
C VAL A 360 -19.76 -25.33 21.28
N ALA A 361 -19.43 -26.47 21.89
CA ALA A 361 -18.15 -26.64 22.56
C ALA A 361 -16.98 -26.51 21.58
N TRP A 362 -15.86 -25.96 22.08
CA TRP A 362 -14.62 -25.87 21.30
C TRP A 362 -13.92 -27.23 21.27
N THR A 363 -13.66 -27.74 20.06
CA THR A 363 -12.85 -28.94 19.88
C THR A 363 -11.37 -28.60 20.05
N ILE A 364 -10.69 -29.27 20.98
CA ILE A 364 -9.25 -29.11 21.24
C ILE A 364 -8.50 -30.34 20.74
N THR A 365 -7.51 -30.15 19.88
CA THR A 365 -6.69 -31.25 19.34
C THR A 365 -5.85 -31.90 20.44
N SER A 366 -5.95 -33.23 20.56
CA SER A 366 -5.30 -33.98 21.64
C SER A 366 -4.73 -35.34 21.17
N ASP A 367 -4.60 -35.53 19.85
CA ASP A 367 -4.13 -36.77 19.23
C ASP A 367 -2.67 -37.09 19.63
N ARG A 368 -2.39 -38.38 19.88
CA ARG A 368 -1.08 -38.87 20.34
C ARG A 368 0.08 -38.43 19.43
N ARG A 369 -0.14 -38.29 18.13
CA ARG A 369 0.89 -37.90 17.16
C ARG A 369 1.45 -36.49 17.38
N TRP A 370 0.70 -35.64 18.07
CA TRP A 370 1.11 -34.26 18.39
C TRP A 370 1.82 -34.15 19.75
N LYS A 371 2.07 -35.27 20.43
CA LYS A 371 2.61 -35.29 21.79
C LYS A 371 3.80 -36.24 21.88
N SER A 372 4.85 -35.82 22.56
CA SER A 372 6.01 -36.63 22.94
C SER A 372 6.18 -36.63 24.46
N ASN A 373 7.04 -37.51 24.99
CA ASN A 373 7.36 -37.58 26.42
C ASN A 373 6.14 -37.74 27.36
N ILE A 374 5.17 -38.55 26.96
CA ILE A 374 3.92 -38.76 27.71
C ILE A 374 4.21 -39.63 28.95
N SER A 375 3.97 -39.08 30.15
CA SER A 375 4.10 -39.76 31.44
C SER A 375 2.89 -39.47 32.34
N ASN A 376 2.78 -40.19 33.47
CA ASN A 376 1.74 -39.92 34.46
C ASN A 376 1.93 -38.53 35.08
N SER A 377 0.83 -37.79 35.26
CA SER A 377 0.85 -36.47 35.90
C SER A 377 1.50 -36.55 37.28
N ASN A 378 2.37 -35.61 37.62
CA ASN A 378 2.87 -35.41 38.99
C ASN A 378 1.82 -34.67 39.84
N LEU A 379 1.09 -33.72 39.27
CA LEU A 379 0.02 -32.97 39.94
C LEU A 379 -1.24 -33.81 40.15
N GLY A 380 -1.75 -33.85 41.38
CA GLY A 380 -2.92 -34.62 41.81
C GLY A 380 -3.58 -34.00 43.05
N LEU A 381 -4.00 -34.82 44.01
CA LEU A 381 -4.73 -34.41 45.20
C LEU A 381 -3.96 -33.39 46.07
N SER A 382 -2.64 -33.55 46.24
CA SER A 382 -1.80 -32.58 46.97
C SER A 382 -1.90 -31.18 46.37
N PHE A 383 -1.73 -31.08 45.05
CA PHE A 383 -1.84 -29.82 44.32
C PHE A 383 -3.24 -29.21 44.44
N ILE A 384 -4.29 -30.00 44.18
CA ILE A 384 -5.68 -29.52 44.23
C ILE A 384 -6.06 -29.04 45.64
N ASN A 385 -5.62 -29.73 46.70
CA ASN A 385 -5.91 -29.33 48.08
C ASN A 385 -5.22 -28.02 48.50
N LYS A 386 -4.15 -27.61 47.83
CA LYS A 386 -3.45 -26.34 48.08
C LYS A 386 -4.06 -25.17 47.32
N LEU A 387 -4.86 -25.42 46.28
CA LEU A 387 -5.54 -24.36 45.56
C LEU A 387 -6.65 -23.76 46.43
N ARG A 388 -6.81 -22.43 46.35
CA ARG A 388 -7.87 -21.70 47.05
C ARG A 388 -8.95 -21.27 46.04
N PRO A 389 -10.11 -21.94 46.02
CA PRO A 389 -11.26 -21.47 45.25
C PRO A 389 -11.75 -20.12 45.80
N VAL A 390 -12.06 -19.19 44.90
CA VAL A 390 -12.53 -17.84 45.24
C VAL A 390 -13.75 -17.47 44.43
N THR A 391 -14.53 -16.53 44.96
CA THR A 391 -15.51 -15.76 44.20
C THR A 391 -15.03 -14.33 44.01
N TYR A 392 -15.37 -13.73 42.88
CA TYR A 392 -14.98 -12.35 42.57
C TYR A 392 -15.97 -11.70 41.61
N THR A 393 -15.94 -10.38 41.51
CA THR A 393 -16.61 -9.60 40.47
C THR A 393 -15.55 -8.93 39.62
N ARG A 394 -15.76 -8.84 38.30
CA ARG A 394 -14.78 -8.15 37.45
C ARG A 394 -14.92 -6.64 37.57
N ASN A 395 -13.78 -5.94 37.59
CA ASN A 395 -13.75 -4.48 37.62
C ASN A 395 -14.34 -3.84 36.35
N ASN A 396 -14.39 -4.58 35.24
CA ASN A 396 -14.92 -4.10 33.95
C ASN A 396 -16.36 -4.55 33.68
N ASP A 397 -17.03 -5.23 34.62
CA ASP A 397 -18.43 -5.65 34.49
C ASP A 397 -19.32 -4.81 35.41
N GLU A 398 -20.00 -3.82 34.83
CA GLU A 398 -20.93 -2.95 35.56
C GLU A 398 -22.12 -3.71 36.18
N SER A 399 -22.43 -4.91 35.68
CA SER A 399 -23.51 -5.72 36.25
C SER A 399 -23.12 -6.38 37.57
N GLY A 400 -21.83 -6.38 37.93
CA GLY A 400 -21.33 -6.88 39.21
C GLY A 400 -21.61 -8.38 39.41
N LYS A 401 -21.60 -9.18 38.34
CA LYS A 401 -21.89 -10.61 38.44
C LYS A 401 -20.77 -11.33 39.18
N THR A 402 -21.16 -12.19 40.11
CA THR A 402 -20.23 -13.06 40.83
C THR A 402 -19.73 -14.19 39.92
N GLU A 403 -18.42 -14.24 39.73
CA GLU A 403 -17.70 -15.33 39.07
C GLU A 403 -16.96 -16.20 40.10
N TYR A 404 -16.59 -17.42 39.69
CA TYR A 404 -15.94 -18.43 40.52
C TYR A 404 -14.64 -18.85 39.84
N GLY A 405 -13.56 -19.01 40.60
CA GLY A 405 -12.28 -19.42 40.04
C GLY A 405 -11.16 -19.51 41.05
N VAL A 406 -9.94 -19.29 40.57
CA VAL A 406 -8.70 -19.21 41.35
C VAL A 406 -7.91 -17.96 40.92
N ILE A 407 -7.03 -17.47 41.79
CA ILE A 407 -6.14 -16.35 41.49
C ILE A 407 -4.84 -16.87 40.88
N ALA A 408 -4.47 -16.37 39.70
CA ALA A 408 -3.35 -16.91 38.92
C ALA A 408 -2.01 -16.83 39.67
N GLN A 409 -1.78 -15.78 40.45
CA GLN A 409 -0.58 -15.62 41.28
C GLN A 409 -0.51 -16.70 42.38
N GLU A 410 -1.64 -17.02 43.01
CA GLU A 410 -1.71 -18.09 44.03
C GLU A 410 -1.47 -19.47 43.37
N VAL A 411 -1.96 -19.67 42.15
CA VAL A 411 -1.67 -20.89 41.38
C VAL A 411 -0.17 -21.00 41.07
N GLU A 412 0.50 -19.91 40.72
CA GLU A 412 1.95 -19.88 40.51
C GLU A 412 2.73 -20.31 41.77
N GLU A 413 2.37 -19.79 42.94
CA GLU A 413 3.00 -20.17 44.22
C GLU A 413 2.81 -21.66 44.53
N VAL A 414 1.60 -22.19 44.32
CA VAL A 414 1.31 -23.60 44.55
C VAL A 414 2.08 -24.47 43.56
N LEU A 415 2.16 -24.11 42.28
CA LEU A 415 2.95 -24.80 41.26
C LEU A 415 4.43 -24.87 41.67
N LYS A 416 5.01 -23.76 42.13
CA LYS A 416 6.39 -23.72 42.65
C LYS A 416 6.55 -24.66 43.86
N SER A 417 5.58 -24.68 44.78
CA SER A 417 5.60 -25.60 45.95
C SER A 417 5.52 -27.08 45.58
N GLU A 418 4.97 -27.40 44.40
CA GLU A 418 4.87 -28.75 43.84
C GLU A 418 6.04 -29.05 42.86
N GLY A 419 7.04 -28.16 42.77
CA GLY A 419 8.22 -28.33 41.94
C GLY A 419 7.97 -28.17 40.43
N VAL A 420 6.94 -27.41 40.04
CA VAL A 420 6.60 -27.13 38.64
C VAL A 420 6.98 -25.71 38.27
N GLU A 421 8.05 -25.57 37.49
CA GLU A 421 8.60 -24.25 37.09
C GLU A 421 8.34 -23.90 35.61
N ASN A 422 8.14 -24.89 34.73
CA ASN A 422 7.97 -24.67 33.28
C ASN A 422 6.66 -25.30 32.79
N THR A 423 5.54 -24.64 33.10
CA THR A 423 4.20 -25.10 32.73
C THR A 423 3.55 -24.19 31.70
N GLY A 424 2.79 -24.78 30.78
CA GLY A 424 1.92 -24.04 29.86
C GLY A 424 0.64 -23.51 30.51
N MET A 425 0.36 -23.86 31.77
CA MET A 425 -0.88 -23.49 32.47
C MET A 425 -0.97 -21.99 32.77
N LEU A 426 0.17 -21.31 32.92
CA LEU A 426 0.28 -19.92 33.31
C LEU A 426 1.10 -19.15 32.27
N THR A 427 0.72 -17.91 31.98
CA THR A 427 1.48 -16.99 31.12
C THR A 427 1.50 -15.62 31.78
N VAL A 428 2.65 -14.95 31.77
CA VAL A 428 2.78 -13.57 32.23
C VAL A 428 3.09 -12.70 31.00
N THR A 429 2.31 -11.64 30.77
CA THR A 429 2.50 -10.73 29.65
C THR A 429 3.72 -9.82 29.86
N ASP A 430 4.16 -9.12 28.81
CA ASP A 430 5.23 -8.11 28.91
C ASP A 430 4.86 -6.97 29.88
N GLU A 431 3.56 -6.76 30.14
CA GLU A 431 3.04 -5.79 31.10
C GLU A 431 2.94 -6.35 32.54
N GLY A 432 3.33 -7.60 32.75
CA GLY A 432 3.26 -8.28 34.06
C GLY A 432 1.88 -8.84 34.41
N MET A 433 0.95 -8.93 33.46
CA MET A 433 -0.39 -9.48 33.70
C MET A 433 -0.36 -11.01 33.66
N TYR A 434 -0.99 -11.64 34.64
CA TYR A 434 -1.07 -13.09 34.75
C TYR A 434 -2.31 -13.63 34.02
N GLU A 435 -2.12 -14.58 33.12
CA GLU A 435 -3.16 -15.30 32.39
C GLU A 435 -3.12 -16.80 32.74
N LEU A 436 -4.28 -17.41 32.97
CA LEU A 436 -4.41 -18.81 33.41
C LEU A 436 -5.26 -19.63 32.44
N ARG A 437 -4.78 -20.82 32.09
CA ARG A 437 -5.51 -21.80 31.28
C ARG A 437 -6.26 -22.80 32.15
N TYR A 438 -7.52 -22.49 32.47
CA TYR A 438 -8.37 -23.34 33.29
C TYR A 438 -8.50 -24.79 32.79
N ASN A 439 -8.49 -25.01 31.47
CA ASN A 439 -8.58 -26.36 30.89
C ASN A 439 -7.41 -27.27 31.31
N ASP A 440 -6.25 -26.70 31.65
CA ASP A 440 -5.07 -27.48 32.03
C ASP A 440 -5.21 -28.05 33.47
N LEU A 441 -6.17 -27.54 34.28
CA LEU A 441 -6.49 -28.08 35.60
C LEU A 441 -7.25 -29.41 35.54
N ILE A 442 -7.82 -29.78 34.38
CA ILE A 442 -8.64 -30.99 34.22
C ILE A 442 -7.83 -32.26 34.55
N ALA A 443 -6.58 -32.36 34.07
CA ALA A 443 -5.75 -33.53 34.32
C ALA A 443 -5.39 -33.70 35.81
N PRO A 444 -4.91 -32.67 36.52
CA PRO A 444 -4.74 -32.72 37.98
C PRO A 444 -6.02 -33.08 38.74
N MET A 445 -7.18 -32.55 38.34
CA MET A 445 -8.46 -32.89 38.96
C MET A 445 -8.83 -34.36 38.76
N ILE A 446 -8.64 -34.91 37.57
CA ILE A 446 -8.87 -36.34 37.30
C ILE A 446 -7.97 -37.20 38.20
N LYS A 447 -6.68 -36.87 38.29
CA LYS A 447 -5.74 -37.61 39.17
C LYS A 447 -6.12 -37.49 40.64
N ALA A 448 -6.53 -36.30 41.10
CA ALA A 448 -7.00 -36.10 42.47
C ALA A 448 -8.23 -36.97 42.80
N ILE A 449 -9.19 -37.07 41.87
CA ILE A 449 -10.37 -37.94 42.04
C ILE A 449 -9.97 -39.42 42.12
N GLN A 450 -9.01 -39.86 41.29
CA GLN A 450 -8.49 -41.22 41.33
C GLN A 450 -7.80 -41.53 42.66
N GLU A 451 -7.00 -40.60 43.18
CA GLU A 451 -6.33 -40.73 44.48
C GLU A 451 -7.34 -40.75 45.64
N LEU A 452 -8.33 -39.86 45.63
CA LEU A 452 -9.44 -39.86 46.61
C LEU A 452 -10.23 -41.18 46.57
N LYS A 453 -10.49 -41.72 45.38
CA LYS A 453 -11.16 -43.01 45.25
C LYS A 453 -10.34 -44.13 45.87
N ALA A 454 -9.03 -44.15 45.64
CA ALA A 454 -8.13 -45.15 46.21
C ALA A 454 -8.06 -45.05 47.75
N GLU A 455 -8.06 -43.84 48.31
CA GLU A 455 -8.12 -43.62 49.76
C GLU A 455 -9.45 -44.09 50.36
N ASN A 456 -10.57 -43.79 49.70
CA ASN A 456 -11.89 -44.26 50.12
C ASN A 456 -12.00 -45.79 50.10
N ASP A 457 -11.41 -46.47 49.11
CA ASP A 457 -11.39 -47.94 49.07
C ASP A 457 -10.57 -48.53 50.22
N LYS A 458 -9.44 -47.90 50.58
CA LYS A 458 -8.66 -48.29 51.77
C LYS A 458 -9.46 -48.10 53.05
N LEU A 459 -10.14 -46.96 53.20
CA LEU A 459 -10.98 -46.67 54.37
C LEU A 459 -12.12 -47.68 54.48
N LYS A 460 -12.78 -48.01 53.36
CA LYS A 460 -13.85 -49.01 53.33
C LYS A 460 -13.34 -50.39 53.75
N ASN A 461 -12.23 -50.85 53.18
CA ASN A 461 -11.63 -52.14 53.56
C ASN A 461 -11.23 -52.19 55.03
N ASN A 462 -10.68 -51.09 55.56
CA ASN A 462 -10.35 -50.99 56.99
C ASN A 462 -11.62 -51.06 57.85
N ASN A 463 -12.70 -50.38 57.45
CA ASN A 463 -13.96 -50.40 58.16
C ASN A 463 -14.63 -51.79 58.12
N ASP A 464 -14.55 -52.49 56.99
CA ASP A 464 -15.04 -53.86 56.86
C ASP A 464 -14.24 -54.83 57.74
N ARG A 465 -12.91 -54.67 57.80
CA ARG A 465 -12.03 -55.45 58.69
C ARG A 465 -12.33 -55.18 60.16
N LEU A 466 -12.46 -53.91 60.54
CA LEU A 466 -12.80 -53.52 61.92
C LEU A 466 -14.18 -54.04 62.31
N SER A 467 -15.15 -54.00 61.40
CA SER A 467 -16.50 -54.56 61.63
C SER A 467 -16.44 -56.07 61.86
N ALA A 468 -15.64 -56.80 61.08
CA ALA A 468 -15.43 -58.24 61.27
C ALA A 468 -14.72 -58.56 62.60
N GLU A 469 -13.73 -57.75 63.00
CA GLU A 469 -13.05 -57.89 64.28
C GLU A 469 -14.00 -57.64 65.46
N VAL A 470 -14.80 -56.58 65.41
CA VAL A 470 -15.84 -56.29 66.42
C VAL A 470 -16.82 -57.46 66.55
N GLU A 471 -17.32 -57.99 65.44
CA GLU A 471 -18.25 -59.12 65.46
C GLU A 471 -17.61 -60.38 66.08
N SER A 472 -16.32 -60.62 65.85
CA SER A 472 -15.58 -61.73 66.46
C SER A 472 -15.39 -61.58 67.99
N LEU A 473 -15.37 -60.35 68.51
CA LEU A 473 -15.22 -60.05 69.93
C LEU A 473 -16.56 -60.10 70.70
N ARG A 474 -17.71 -59.97 70.03
CA ARG A 474 -19.05 -60.07 70.65
C ARG A 474 -19.29 -61.35 71.47
N PRO A 475 -18.95 -62.57 70.99
CA PRO A 475 -19.12 -63.77 71.80
C PRO A 475 -18.18 -63.81 73.01
N ILE A 476 -16.99 -63.20 72.93
CA ILE A 476 -16.04 -63.09 74.05
C ILE A 476 -16.58 -62.12 75.09
N SER A 477 -17.07 -60.96 74.67
CA SER A 477 -17.76 -59.98 75.52
C SER A 477 -18.98 -60.61 76.22
N SER A 478 -19.81 -61.37 75.50
CA SER A 478 -20.96 -62.07 76.10
C SER A 478 -20.55 -63.12 77.14
N LYS A 479 -19.46 -63.85 76.88
CA LYS A 479 -18.89 -64.80 77.85
C LYS A 479 -18.32 -64.08 79.09
N LEU A 480 -17.64 -62.96 78.90
CA LEU A 480 -17.12 -62.14 79.99
C LEU A 480 -18.25 -61.58 80.86
N ALA A 481 -19.31 -61.06 80.27
CA ALA A 481 -20.50 -60.57 80.99
C ALA A 481 -21.17 -61.69 81.80
N LYS A 482 -21.27 -62.92 81.25
CA LYS A 482 -21.74 -64.09 82.00
C LYS A 482 -20.81 -64.45 83.16
N LEU A 483 -19.50 -64.32 82.98
CA LEU A 483 -18.51 -64.58 84.02
C LEU A 483 -18.61 -63.54 85.15
N GLU A 484 -18.75 -62.26 84.81
CA GLU A 484 -18.97 -61.16 85.77
C GLU A 484 -20.25 -61.38 86.57
N GLN A 485 -21.34 -61.79 85.91
CA GLN A 485 -22.59 -62.14 86.60
C GLN A 485 -22.40 -63.32 87.56
N LEU A 486 -21.66 -64.36 87.15
CA LEU A 486 -21.29 -65.48 88.03
C LEU A 486 -20.45 -65.03 89.23
N VAL A 487 -19.52 -64.10 89.05
CA VAL A 487 -18.69 -63.54 90.14
C VAL A 487 -19.55 -62.73 91.11
N ILE A 488 -20.51 -61.95 90.61
CA ILE A 488 -21.49 -61.23 91.45
C ILE A 488 -22.33 -62.24 92.25
N GLU A 489 -22.89 -63.27 91.61
CA GLU A 489 -23.66 -64.32 92.28
C GLU A 489 -22.82 -65.06 93.35
N LEU A 490 -21.56 -65.38 93.06
CA LEU A 490 -20.62 -65.95 94.02
C LEU A 490 -20.32 -65.01 95.19
N SER A 491 -20.19 -63.70 94.95
CA SER A 491 -19.96 -62.70 96.01
C SER A 491 -21.17 -62.55 96.93
N VAL A 492 -22.39 -62.64 96.38
CA VAL A 492 -23.65 -62.67 97.14
C VAL A 492 -23.75 -63.96 97.95
N ALA A 493 -23.44 -65.12 97.37
CA ALA A 493 -23.43 -66.40 98.07
C ALA A 493 -22.39 -66.44 99.22
N LYS A 494 -21.22 -65.83 99.04
CA LYS A 494 -20.18 -65.71 100.08
C LYS A 494 -20.63 -64.84 101.26
N ASN A 495 -21.44 -63.81 101.03
CA ASN A 495 -22.02 -62.97 102.08
C ASN A 495 -23.17 -63.66 102.84
N VAL A 496 -23.85 -64.63 102.23
CA VAL A 496 -24.85 -65.46 102.92
C VAL A 496 -24.19 -66.49 103.84
N SER A 497 -23.10 -67.12 103.40
CA SER A 497 -22.37 -68.13 104.19
C SER A 497 -21.66 -67.58 105.44
N LEU A 498 -21.33 -66.27 105.49
CA LEU A 498 -20.69 -65.65 106.67
C LEU A 498 -21.69 -65.20 107.75
N LYS A 499 -23.00 -65.19 107.46
CA LYS A 499 -24.05 -64.95 108.48
C LYS A 499 -24.53 -66.22 109.17
N GLU A 500 -24.10 -67.40 108.71
CA GLU A 500 -24.42 -68.71 109.30
C GLU A 500 -23.21 -69.36 110.00
N LYS A 501 -22.32 -68.55 110.58
CA LYS A 501 -21.30 -69.01 111.52
C LYS A 501 -21.50 -68.43 112.91
#